data_AF-A0A3N9V0F6-F1
#
_entry.id   AF-A0A3N9V0F6-F1
#
_cell.length_a   1.000
_cell.length_b   1.000
_cell.length_c   1.000
_cell.angle_alpha   90.00
_cell.angle_beta   90.00
_cell.angle_gamma   90.00
#
_symmetry.space_group_name_H-M   'P 1'
#
loop_
_entity.id
_entity.type
_entity.pdbx_description
1 polymer ?
#
loop_
_entity_poly.entity_id
_entity_poly.type
_entity_poly.pdbx_seq_one_letter_code
_entity_poly.pdbx_strand_id
1 'polypeptide(L)'
;MIISGERDGAALAKLRHCRVHASEDEIAKALEGNWREEHLFALKQSVALYDAYAVQVVECDRQLESMLAKLAQHEGEPGDNKRRSKSKNTPHFDMRTQLFRLCGVDLTRIEGIDVTTAFKVLAEVGTDFSKFKTAKHFASWLGLCPGTKISGDKVLSGGAEANGQSSGSGPQNGGHEPSEK
;
A
#
# COMPACT_ATOMS: atom_id res chain seq x y z
N MET A 1 -19.79 -4.81 -25.71
CA MET A 1 -18.45 -5.26 -25.25
C MET A 1 -18.07 -6.50 -26.06
N ILE A 2 -16.80 -6.72 -26.39
CA ILE A 2 -16.33 -7.82 -27.27
C ILE A 2 -16.87 -9.20 -26.86
N ILE A 3 -16.92 -9.45 -25.56
CA ILE A 3 -17.40 -10.72 -24.97
C ILE A 3 -18.92 -10.89 -25.16
N SER A 4 -19.67 -9.80 -25.31
CA SER A 4 -21.12 -9.78 -25.56
C SER A 4 -21.48 -9.90 -27.04
N GLY A 5 -20.49 -10.12 -27.93
CA GLY A 5 -20.71 -10.26 -29.38
C GLY A 5 -20.58 -8.97 -30.19
N GLU A 6 -20.31 -7.83 -29.55
CA GLU A 6 -20.06 -6.56 -30.23
C GLU A 6 -18.65 -6.58 -30.86
N ARG A 7 -18.57 -6.57 -32.20
CA ARG A 7 -17.31 -6.68 -32.94
C ARG A 7 -17.05 -5.50 -33.88
N ASP A 8 -17.93 -4.51 -33.87
CA ASP A 8 -17.73 -3.29 -34.64
C ASP A 8 -16.64 -2.44 -33.97
N GLY A 9 -15.47 -2.36 -34.62
CA GLY A 9 -14.33 -1.55 -34.16
C GLY A 9 -14.69 -0.07 -34.04
N ALA A 10 -15.58 0.45 -34.88
CA ALA A 10 -16.03 1.84 -34.79
C ALA A 10 -16.95 2.07 -33.57
N ALA A 11 -17.82 1.12 -33.24
CA ALA A 11 -18.63 1.17 -32.03
C ALA A 11 -17.78 1.06 -30.76
N LEU A 12 -16.77 0.19 -30.76
CA LEU A 12 -15.86 -0.01 -29.63
C LEU A 12 -14.87 1.15 -29.44
N ALA A 13 -14.38 1.77 -30.51
CA ALA A 13 -13.47 2.91 -30.45
C ALA A 13 -14.10 4.13 -29.74
N LYS A 14 -15.42 4.30 -29.85
CA LYS A 14 -16.18 5.33 -29.13
C LYS A 14 -16.17 5.15 -27.61
N LEU A 15 -15.90 3.94 -27.11
CA LEU A 15 -15.81 3.63 -25.68
C LEU A 15 -14.41 3.92 -25.09
N ARG A 16 -13.50 4.54 -25.84
CA ARG A 16 -12.15 4.85 -25.35
C ARG A 16 -12.20 5.74 -24.10
N HIS A 17 -11.29 5.51 -23.17
CA HIS A 17 -11.09 6.41 -22.05
C HIS A 17 -10.50 7.73 -22.55
N CYS A 18 -10.89 8.87 -21.97
CA CYS A 18 -10.39 10.22 -22.34
C CYS A 18 -8.87 10.42 -22.20
N ARG A 19 -8.14 9.46 -21.62
CA ARG A 19 -6.69 9.47 -21.44
C ARG A 19 -5.96 8.74 -22.58
N VAL A 20 -6.70 8.09 -23.48
CA VAL A 20 -6.15 7.44 -24.66
C VAL A 20 -5.94 8.50 -25.72
N HIS A 21 -4.68 8.71 -26.12
CA HIS A 21 -4.31 9.71 -27.12
C HIS A 21 -4.45 9.22 -28.56
N ALA A 22 -4.66 7.93 -28.77
CA ALA A 22 -4.94 7.36 -30.09
C ALA A 22 -6.29 7.85 -30.62
N SER A 23 -6.32 8.17 -31.92
CA SER A 23 -7.53 8.55 -32.64
C SER A 23 -8.54 7.39 -32.69
N GLU A 24 -9.82 7.70 -32.97
CA GLU A 24 -10.86 6.66 -33.06
C GLU A 24 -10.54 5.68 -34.19
N ASP A 25 -10.03 6.19 -35.31
CA ASP A 25 -9.64 5.40 -36.47
C ASP A 25 -8.47 4.47 -36.17
N GLU A 26 -7.48 4.92 -35.40
CA GLU A 26 -6.36 4.07 -34.97
C GLU A 26 -6.81 2.97 -34.02
N ILE A 27 -7.72 3.29 -33.09
CA ILE A 27 -8.29 2.29 -32.16
C ILE A 27 -9.16 1.29 -32.92
N ALA A 28 -10.00 1.76 -33.85
CA ALA A 28 -10.85 0.89 -34.67
C ALA A 28 -10.00 -0.08 -35.50
N LYS A 29 -8.93 0.41 -36.15
CA LYS A 29 -7.96 -0.44 -36.87
C LYS A 29 -7.27 -1.45 -35.97
N ALA A 30 -6.89 -1.07 -34.75
CA ALA A 30 -6.27 -1.98 -33.79
C ALA A 30 -7.23 -3.07 -33.27
N LEU A 31 -8.54 -2.85 -33.39
CA LEU A 31 -9.59 -3.80 -33.03
C LEU A 31 -9.98 -4.72 -34.21
N GLU A 32 -9.40 -4.54 -35.39
CA GLU A 32 -9.52 -5.48 -36.50
C GLU A 32 -8.63 -6.70 -36.23
N GLY A 33 -9.24 -7.78 -35.74
CA GLY A 33 -8.51 -9.00 -35.40
C GLY A 33 -9.30 -10.27 -35.69
N ASN A 34 -8.59 -11.40 -35.71
CA ASN A 34 -9.20 -12.71 -35.77
C ASN A 34 -9.76 -13.06 -34.37
N TRP A 35 -11.08 -12.95 -34.22
CA TRP A 35 -11.86 -13.23 -33.00
C TRP A 35 -11.91 -14.72 -32.66
N ARG A 36 -10.75 -15.37 -32.55
CA ARG A 36 -10.67 -16.81 -32.31
C ARG A 36 -11.32 -17.19 -30.98
N GLU A 37 -12.06 -18.28 -30.98
CA GLU A 37 -12.89 -18.70 -29.84
C GLU A 37 -12.05 -18.95 -28.58
N GLU A 38 -10.83 -19.46 -28.72
CA GLU A 38 -9.93 -19.70 -27.59
C GLU A 38 -9.54 -18.41 -26.85
N HIS A 39 -9.32 -17.31 -27.58
CA HIS A 39 -8.97 -16.01 -26.99
C HIS A 39 -10.18 -15.35 -26.35
N LEU A 40 -11.35 -15.47 -26.99
CA LEU A 40 -12.61 -15.00 -26.42
C LEU A 40 -12.95 -15.73 -25.12
N PHE A 41 -12.71 -17.05 -25.08
CA PHE A 41 -12.88 -17.84 -23.86
C PHE A 41 -11.92 -17.38 -22.75
N ALA A 42 -10.63 -17.22 -23.05
CA ALA A 42 -9.65 -16.73 -22.08
C ALA A 42 -10.02 -15.33 -21.55
N LEU A 43 -10.38 -14.41 -22.45
CA LEU A 43 -10.81 -13.06 -22.09
C LEU A 43 -12.07 -13.07 -21.20
N LYS A 44 -13.06 -13.92 -21.51
CA LYS A 44 -14.26 -14.09 -20.69
C LYS A 44 -13.90 -14.54 -19.27
N GLN A 45 -12.99 -15.52 -19.13
CA GLN A 45 -12.52 -15.97 -17.81
C GLN A 45 -11.79 -14.85 -17.06
N SER A 46 -10.90 -14.11 -17.73
CA SER A 46 -10.17 -13.00 -17.10
C SER A 46 -11.10 -11.88 -16.62
N VAL A 47 -12.11 -11.50 -17.39
CA VAL A 47 -13.09 -10.49 -16.97
C VAL A 47 -13.93 -10.99 -15.79
N ALA A 48 -14.39 -12.25 -15.83
CA ALA A 48 -15.12 -12.83 -14.71
C ALA A 48 -14.29 -12.85 -13.40
N LEU A 49 -13.00 -13.16 -13.48
CA LEU A 49 -12.07 -13.10 -12.35
C LEU A 49 -11.86 -11.65 -11.87
N TYR A 50 -11.71 -10.70 -12.79
CA TYR A 50 -11.59 -9.28 -12.44
C TYR A 50 -12.81 -8.78 -11.66
N ASP A 51 -14.02 -9.07 -12.14
CA ASP A 51 -15.26 -8.70 -11.48
C ASP A 51 -15.39 -9.36 -10.10
N ALA A 52 -15.03 -10.64 -10.00
CA ALA A 52 -15.03 -11.37 -8.73
C ALA A 52 -14.03 -10.76 -7.73
N TYR A 53 -12.83 -10.39 -8.16
CA TYR A 53 -11.84 -9.73 -7.29
C TYR A 53 -12.28 -8.33 -6.87
N ALA A 54 -12.92 -7.57 -7.75
CA ALA A 54 -13.45 -6.24 -7.40
C ALA A 54 -14.47 -6.35 -6.25
N VAL A 55 -15.36 -7.34 -6.28
CA VAL A 55 -16.31 -7.61 -5.18
C VAL A 55 -15.58 -7.97 -3.89
N GLN A 56 -14.56 -8.84 -3.95
CA GLN A 56 -13.78 -9.22 -2.77
C GLN A 56 -13.02 -8.04 -2.16
N VAL A 57 -12.45 -7.16 -2.98
CA VAL A 57 -11.75 -5.95 -2.51
C VAL A 57 -12.72 -5.03 -1.77
N VAL A 58 -13.93 -4.82 -2.28
CA VAL A 58 -14.96 -4.01 -1.60
C VAL A 58 -15.37 -4.62 -0.26
N GLU A 59 -15.49 -5.94 -0.18
CA GLU A 59 -15.80 -6.62 1.09
C GLU A 59 -14.64 -6.50 2.09
N CYS A 60 -13.39 -6.60 1.64
CA CYS A 60 -12.23 -6.31 2.48
C CYS A 60 -12.22 -4.86 2.99
N ASP A 61 -12.52 -3.89 2.13
CA ASP A 61 -12.61 -2.47 2.51
C ASP A 61 -13.67 -2.27 3.60
N ARG A 62 -14.83 -2.93 3.50
CA ARG A 62 -15.89 -2.88 4.50
C ARG A 62 -15.45 -3.48 5.85
N GLN A 63 -14.75 -4.60 5.83
CA GLN A 63 -14.21 -5.20 7.06
C GLN A 63 -13.15 -4.31 7.68
N LEU A 64 -12.27 -3.73 6.85
CA LEU A 64 -11.24 -2.80 7.30
C LEU A 64 -11.84 -1.56 7.95
N GLU A 65 -12.87 -0.96 7.35
CA GLU A 65 -13.60 0.16 7.95
C GLU A 65 -14.20 -0.22 9.31
N SER A 66 -14.83 -1.39 9.42
CA SER A 66 -15.39 -1.86 10.70
C SER A 66 -14.32 -2.06 11.77
N MET A 67 -13.15 -2.60 11.41
CA MET A 67 -12.03 -2.80 12.32
C MET A 67 -11.43 -1.46 12.76
N LEU A 68 -11.21 -0.53 11.83
CA LEU A 68 -10.69 0.80 12.14
C LEU A 68 -11.63 1.58 13.05
N ALA A 69 -12.94 1.51 12.80
CA ALA A 69 -13.94 2.16 13.65
C ALA A 69 -13.92 1.63 15.10
N LYS A 70 -13.70 0.33 15.30
CA LYS A 70 -13.56 -0.28 16.64
C LYS A 70 -12.28 0.14 17.36
N LEU A 71 -11.24 0.46 16.60
CA LEU A 71 -9.94 0.89 17.13
C LEU A 71 -9.85 2.40 17.32
N ALA A 72 -10.87 3.18 16.97
CA ALA A 72 -10.89 4.62 17.15
C ALA A 72 -10.69 4.99 18.64
N GLN A 73 -9.72 5.85 18.90
CA GLN A 73 -9.38 6.36 20.25
C GLN A 73 -9.62 7.87 20.38
N HIS A 74 -9.79 8.55 19.25
CA HIS A 74 -9.92 10.00 19.15
C HIS A 74 -11.17 10.37 18.36
N GLU A 75 -11.74 11.52 18.70
CA GLU A 75 -12.88 12.12 18.01
C GLU A 75 -12.42 13.22 17.03
N GLY A 76 -13.25 13.46 16.01
CA GLY A 76 -13.05 14.55 15.05
C GLY A 76 -12.64 14.11 13.65
N GLU A 77 -12.21 15.10 12.86
CA GLU A 77 -11.89 14.96 11.45
C GLU A 77 -10.56 15.67 11.11
N PRO A 78 -9.79 15.13 10.15
CA PRO A 78 -8.55 15.75 9.71
C PRO A 78 -8.86 17.08 9.00
N GLY A 79 -8.06 18.11 9.28
CA GLY A 79 -8.22 19.43 8.66
C GLY A 79 -8.00 19.44 7.14
N ASP A 80 -8.18 20.61 6.53
CA ASP A 80 -8.06 20.81 5.08
C ASP A 80 -6.73 20.29 4.52
N ASN A 81 -6.80 19.47 3.46
CA ASN A 81 -5.62 19.04 2.72
C ASN A 81 -5.60 19.71 1.35
N LYS A 82 -4.61 20.58 1.14
CA LYS A 82 -4.39 21.19 -0.16
C LYS A 82 -3.71 20.16 -1.07
N ARG A 83 -4.56 19.47 -1.84
CA ARG A 83 -4.24 18.67 -3.04
C ARG A 83 -3.46 17.38 -2.75
N ARG A 84 -4.14 16.24 -2.82
CA ARG A 84 -3.51 14.93 -3.01
C ARG A 84 -4.26 14.12 -4.06
N SER A 85 -3.51 13.55 -4.99
CA SER A 85 -4.06 12.67 -6.02
C SER A 85 -4.53 11.37 -5.36
N LYS A 86 -5.74 10.90 -5.69
CA LYS A 86 -6.16 9.53 -5.34
C LYS A 86 -5.22 8.54 -6.04
N SER A 87 -4.72 7.56 -5.30
CA SER A 87 -3.96 6.44 -5.87
C SER A 87 -4.94 5.46 -6.53
N LYS A 88 -4.45 4.61 -7.45
CA LYS A 88 -5.29 3.63 -8.17
C LYS A 88 -5.96 2.60 -7.25
N ASN A 89 -5.44 2.44 -6.02
CA ASN A 89 -5.89 1.44 -5.03
C ASN A 89 -6.27 2.12 -3.70
N THR A 90 -6.75 3.36 -3.73
CA THR A 90 -7.28 3.98 -2.52
C THR A 90 -8.59 3.26 -2.14
N PRO A 91 -8.76 2.83 -0.88
CA PRO A 91 -9.98 2.19 -0.40
C PRO A 91 -11.23 3.01 -0.71
N HIS A 92 -12.36 2.33 -0.85
CA HIS A 92 -13.64 2.93 -1.23
C HIS A 92 -14.33 3.73 -0.11
N PHE A 93 -13.74 3.79 1.09
CA PHE A 93 -14.24 4.55 2.24
C PHE A 93 -13.27 5.65 2.66
N ASP A 94 -13.69 6.53 3.58
CA ASP A 94 -12.85 7.62 4.10
C ASP A 94 -11.82 7.11 5.12
N MET A 95 -10.80 6.43 4.61
CA MET A 95 -9.69 5.92 5.43
C MET A 95 -8.95 7.04 6.16
N ARG A 96 -8.84 8.26 5.59
CA ARG A 96 -8.06 9.34 6.20
C ARG A 96 -8.66 9.75 7.53
N THR A 97 -9.98 9.90 7.59
CA THR A 97 -10.69 10.22 8.83
C THR A 97 -10.57 9.07 9.84
N GLN A 98 -10.66 7.81 9.39
CA GLN A 98 -10.48 6.66 10.28
C GLN A 98 -9.07 6.61 10.90
N LEU A 99 -8.01 6.86 10.12
CA LEU A 99 -6.64 6.92 10.65
C LEU A 99 -6.44 8.09 11.62
N PHE A 100 -7.05 9.25 11.35
CA PHE A 100 -7.03 10.37 12.28
C PHE A 100 -7.67 10.00 13.62
N ARG A 101 -8.83 9.33 13.60
CA ARG A 101 -9.50 8.84 14.81
C ARG A 101 -8.70 7.75 15.54
N LEU A 102 -7.84 7.04 14.82
CA LEU A 102 -6.98 5.99 15.39
C LEU A 102 -5.80 6.58 16.19
N CYS A 103 -5.09 7.59 15.67
CA CYS A 103 -3.85 8.10 16.30
C CYS A 103 -3.89 9.58 16.73
N GLY A 104 -5.01 10.30 16.48
CA GLY A 104 -5.20 11.70 16.85
C GLY A 104 -4.40 12.71 16.01
N VAL A 105 -3.61 12.23 15.04
CA VAL A 105 -2.74 13.06 14.19
C VAL A 105 -2.93 12.70 12.72
N ASP A 106 -2.97 13.70 11.85
CA ASP A 106 -3.07 13.46 10.42
C ASP A 106 -1.68 13.29 9.78
N LEU A 107 -1.26 12.03 9.62
CA LEU A 107 0.00 11.67 8.96
C LEU A 107 0.03 12.11 7.49
N THR A 108 -1.14 12.27 6.86
CA THR A 108 -1.24 12.77 5.49
C THR A 108 -1.03 14.30 5.40
N ARG A 109 -0.52 14.95 6.44
CA ARG A 109 0.04 16.31 6.34
C ARG A 109 1.51 16.29 5.92
N ILE A 110 2.20 15.18 6.15
CA ILE A 110 3.59 15.00 5.74
C ILE A 110 3.63 14.85 4.22
N GLU A 111 4.48 15.63 3.55
CA GLU A 111 4.69 15.54 2.11
C GLU A 111 5.25 14.16 1.75
N GLY A 112 4.72 13.54 0.71
CA GLY A 112 5.10 12.18 0.29
C GLY A 112 4.38 11.03 1.02
N ILE A 113 3.57 11.30 2.06
CA ILE A 113 2.80 10.26 2.78
C ILE A 113 1.33 10.27 2.36
N ASP A 114 0.94 9.41 1.42
CA ASP A 114 -0.49 9.20 1.11
C ASP A 114 -1.22 8.41 2.22
N VAL A 115 -2.55 8.34 2.14
CA VAL A 115 -3.40 7.67 3.14
C VAL A 115 -3.11 6.16 3.28
N THR A 116 -2.83 5.47 2.18
CA THR A 116 -2.48 4.05 2.19
C THR A 116 -1.10 3.83 2.80
N THR A 117 -0.15 4.71 2.51
CA THR A 117 1.18 4.71 3.14
C THR A 117 1.08 4.97 4.64
N ALA A 118 0.28 5.94 5.06
CA ALA A 118 0.00 6.20 6.48
C ALA A 118 -0.62 4.97 7.18
N PHE A 119 -1.60 4.31 6.55
CA PHE A 119 -2.20 3.09 7.09
C PHE A 119 -1.16 1.98 7.26
N LYS A 120 -0.30 1.74 6.26
CA LYS A 120 0.78 0.73 6.36
C LYS A 120 1.70 1.01 7.54
N VAL A 121 2.14 2.26 7.73
CA VAL A 121 2.99 2.62 8.87
C VAL A 121 2.28 2.32 10.19
N LEU A 122 1.00 2.71 10.32
CA LEU A 122 0.23 2.46 11.54
C LEU A 122 -0.05 0.97 11.77
N ALA A 123 -0.23 0.18 10.71
CA ALA A 123 -0.44 -1.27 10.81
C ALA A 123 0.82 -2.01 11.28
N GLU A 124 2.01 -1.57 10.86
CA GLU A 124 3.30 -2.17 11.23
C GLU A 124 3.78 -1.72 12.61
N VAL A 125 3.66 -0.41 12.91
CA VAL A 125 4.22 0.18 14.13
C VAL A 125 3.20 0.18 15.28
N GLY A 126 1.92 0.32 14.96
CA GLY A 126 0.85 0.62 15.91
C GLY A 126 0.72 2.12 16.21
N THR A 127 -0.22 2.45 17.10
CA THR A 127 -0.41 3.81 17.61
C THR A 127 0.47 4.12 18.82
N ASP A 128 0.99 3.09 19.48
CA ASP A 128 1.84 3.23 20.66
C ASP A 128 3.33 3.25 20.28
N PHE A 129 3.94 4.43 20.41
CA PHE A 129 5.36 4.67 20.17
C PHE A 129 6.23 4.54 21.43
N SER A 130 5.66 4.18 22.58
CA SER A 130 6.41 4.01 23.84
C SER A 130 7.52 2.95 23.75
N LYS A 131 7.40 2.02 22.80
CA LYS A 131 8.41 0.99 22.45
C LYS A 131 9.74 1.61 21.99
N PHE A 132 9.71 2.84 21.47
CA PHE A 132 10.91 3.56 21.05
C PHE A 132 11.29 4.62 22.09
N LYS A 133 12.49 4.49 22.65
CA LYS A 133 13.00 5.43 23.65
C LYS A 133 13.05 6.87 23.13
N THR A 134 13.40 7.06 21.85
CA THR A 134 13.40 8.37 21.19
C THR A 134 13.09 8.23 19.70
N ALA A 135 12.72 9.34 19.05
CA ALA A 135 12.54 9.40 17.60
C ALA A 135 13.79 8.94 16.81
N LYS A 136 15.00 9.09 17.36
CA LYS A 136 16.23 8.58 16.74
C LYS A 136 16.26 7.05 16.70
N HIS A 137 15.77 6.38 17.74
CA HIS A 137 15.68 4.92 17.76
C HIS A 137 14.66 4.42 16.74
N PHE A 138 13.54 5.13 16.59
CA PHE A 138 12.57 4.83 15.55
C PHE A 138 13.16 5.02 14.14
N ALA A 139 13.86 6.13 13.87
CA ALA A 139 14.51 6.36 12.58
C ALA A 139 15.61 5.34 12.26
N SER A 140 16.35 4.89 13.29
CA SER A 140 17.32 3.80 13.16
C SER A 140 16.64 2.46 12.87
N TRP A 141 15.51 2.17 13.51
CA TRP A 141 14.72 0.95 13.26
C TRP A 141 14.14 0.94 11.84
N LEU A 142 13.74 2.09 11.31
CA LEU A 142 13.34 2.26 9.90
C LEU A 142 14.50 2.14 8.90
N GLY A 143 15.75 2.03 9.38
CA GLY A 143 16.94 1.98 8.52
C GLY A 143 17.26 3.31 7.83
N LEU A 144 16.69 4.44 8.29
CA LEU A 144 16.92 5.77 7.71
C LEU A 144 18.23 6.41 8.18
N CYS A 145 18.77 5.91 9.31
CA CYS A 145 20.05 6.36 9.82
C CYS A 145 21.19 5.55 9.18
N PRO A 146 22.28 6.20 8.73
CA PRO A 146 23.44 5.49 8.21
C PRO A 146 24.01 4.54 9.26
N GLY A 147 24.30 3.29 8.86
CA GLY A 147 24.85 2.29 9.78
C GLY A 147 26.26 2.64 10.23
N THR A 148 26.54 2.54 11.53
CA THR A 148 27.89 2.73 12.08
C THR A 148 28.67 1.41 11.98
N LYS A 149 29.17 1.05 10.80
CA LYS A 149 30.07 -0.10 10.63
C LYS A 149 31.47 0.29 11.09
N ILE A 150 31.82 0.01 12.35
CA ILE A 150 33.17 0.19 12.88
C ILE A 150 33.80 -1.19 13.08
N SER A 151 34.93 -1.44 12.42
CA SER A 151 35.75 -2.64 12.62
C SER A 151 37.18 -2.18 12.85
N GLY A 152 37.77 -2.53 14.01
CA GLY A 152 39.16 -2.24 14.35
C GLY A 152 39.58 -0.77 14.10
N ASP A 153 38.91 0.18 14.77
CA ASP A 153 39.15 1.63 14.68
C ASP A 153 38.94 2.29 13.30
N LYS A 154 38.45 1.57 12.28
CA LYS A 154 38.04 2.16 11.00
C LYS A 154 36.53 2.18 10.83
N VAL A 155 36.01 3.37 10.53
CA VAL A 155 34.63 3.59 10.07
C VAL A 155 34.56 3.15 8.61
N LEU A 156 33.85 2.04 8.36
CA LEU A 156 33.49 1.57 7.02
C LEU A 156 32.19 2.26 6.61
N SER A 157 32.04 2.56 5.31
CA SER A 157 30.95 3.39 4.78
C SER A 157 29.56 2.94 5.26
N GLY A 158 28.89 3.83 6.00
CA GLY A 158 27.57 3.63 6.57
C GLY A 158 26.46 4.02 5.59
N GLY A 159 26.09 3.10 4.71
CA GLY A 159 24.84 3.22 3.97
C GLY A 159 23.64 3.00 4.89
N ALA A 160 22.51 3.62 4.57
CA ALA A 160 21.21 3.24 5.12
C ALA A 160 20.86 1.83 4.59
N GLU A 161 21.00 0.80 5.42
CA GLU A 161 20.61 -0.57 5.07
C GLU A 161 19.10 -0.73 5.36
N ALA A 162 18.30 -0.85 4.30
CA ALA A 162 16.87 -1.18 4.43
C ALA A 162 16.73 -2.59 4.99
N ASN A 163 15.97 -2.72 6.08
CA ASN A 163 15.87 -3.98 6.83
C ASN A 163 15.17 -5.06 5.99
N GLY A 164 15.95 -5.99 5.44
CA GLY A 164 15.46 -7.26 4.90
C GLY A 164 15.21 -8.22 6.05
N GLN A 165 14.01 -8.77 6.12
CA GLN A 165 13.61 -9.80 7.08
C GLN A 165 14.67 -10.90 7.19
N SER A 166 15.25 -11.09 8.38
CA SER A 166 15.93 -12.35 8.72
C SER A 166 15.36 -12.93 10.01
N SER A 167 14.84 -14.13 9.83
CA SER A 167 14.24 -14.99 10.83
C SER A 167 15.29 -15.47 11.84
N GLY A 168 14.92 -15.44 13.12
CA GLY A 168 15.37 -16.40 14.13
C GLY A 168 16.76 -16.20 14.71
N SER A 169 16.81 -15.76 15.98
CA SER A 169 17.59 -16.45 17.03
C SER A 169 17.04 -16.02 18.39
N GLY A 170 16.59 -17.00 19.20
CA GLY A 170 16.09 -16.75 20.55
C GLY A 170 17.21 -16.37 21.54
N PRO A 171 16.86 -15.88 22.74
CA PRO A 171 17.85 -15.46 23.74
C PRO A 171 18.54 -16.68 24.36
N GLN A 172 19.87 -16.75 24.21
CA GLN A 172 20.70 -17.63 25.03
C GLN A 172 20.95 -16.98 26.38
N ASN A 173 20.52 -17.68 27.42
CA ASN A 173 20.70 -17.35 28.83
C ASN A 173 22.19 -17.44 29.20
N GLY A 174 22.79 -16.32 29.61
CA GLY A 174 24.14 -16.29 30.16
C GLY A 174 24.10 -16.55 31.67
N GLY A 175 24.48 -17.75 32.09
CA GLY A 175 24.75 -18.07 33.48
C GLY A 175 26.09 -17.47 33.92
N HIS A 176 26.10 -16.80 35.07
CA HIS A 176 27.32 -16.52 35.82
C HIS A 176 27.04 -16.65 37.32
N GLU A 177 27.41 -17.80 37.87
CA GLU A 177 27.69 -18.02 39.29
C GLU A 177 28.91 -17.20 39.72
N PRO A 178 28.88 -16.48 40.86
CA PRO A 178 30.09 -15.96 41.47
C PRO A 178 30.51 -16.83 42.68
N SER A 179 31.72 -17.40 42.62
CA SER A 179 32.39 -18.02 43.76
C SER A 179 33.33 -17.03 44.45
N GLU A 180 33.04 -16.82 45.73
CA GLU A 180 33.92 -16.60 46.89
C GLU A 180 35.00 -15.48 46.87
N LYS A 181 34.87 -14.55 47.82
CA LYS A 181 35.58 -14.61 49.11
C LYS A 181 34.72 -14.06 50.25
#